data_AF-A0A2V7A908-F1
#
_entry.id   AF-A0A2V7A908-F1
#
_cell.length_a   1.000
_cell.length_b   1.000
_cell.length_c   1.000
_cell.angle_alpha   90.00
_cell.angle_beta   90.00
_cell.angle_gamma   90.00
#
_symmetry.space_group_name_H-M   'P 1'
#
loop_
_entity.id
_entity.type
_entity.pdbx_description
1 polymer ?
#
loop_
_entity_poly.entity_id
_entity_poly.type
_entity_poly.pdbx_seq_one_letter_code
_entity_poly.pdbx_strand_id
1 'polypeptide(L)'
;MSARLQPPVAFLLLLVVIAIPSPTRAETPEEKLAQLSDEFWQGYLQANPTRATSLGDKRYDDRLDDITPRGIAKEKKRLEDVLARARAIDEGALPPKDRLTRAALVTEVEDNLAWTDC
;
A
#
# COMPACT_ATOMS: atom_id res chain seq x y z
N MET A 1 -50.83 -39.24 -27.11
CA MET A 1 -50.13 -37.93 -27.16
C MET A 1 -49.37 -37.77 -25.86
N SER A 2 -48.12 -38.25 -25.82
CA SER A 2 -47.36 -38.41 -24.57
C SER A 2 -46.64 -37.11 -24.20
N ALA A 3 -47.21 -36.35 -23.27
CA ALA A 3 -46.51 -35.24 -22.61
C ALA A 3 -45.50 -35.83 -21.62
N ARG A 4 -44.21 -35.73 -21.95
CA ARG A 4 -43.13 -36.03 -20.99
C ARG A 4 -42.97 -34.83 -20.05
N LEU A 5 -43.59 -34.91 -18.87
CA LEU A 5 -43.23 -34.08 -17.72
C LEU A 5 -41.93 -34.65 -17.12
N GLN A 6 -40.83 -33.89 -17.16
CA GLN A 6 -39.63 -34.19 -16.40
C GLN A 6 -39.48 -33.13 -15.28
N PRO A 7 -39.58 -33.51 -13.99
CA PRO A 7 -39.66 -32.57 -12.87
C PRO A 7 -38.26 -32.02 -12.47
N PRO A 8 -38.20 -30.98 -11.61
CA PRO A 8 -37.19 -29.92 -11.59
C PRO A 8 -35.97 -30.26 -10.72
N VAL A 9 -35.38 -31.44 -10.89
CA VAL A 9 -34.26 -31.90 -10.04
C VAL A 9 -32.94 -31.22 -10.42
N ALA A 10 -32.79 -30.79 -11.68
CA ALA A 10 -31.58 -30.13 -12.15
C ALA A 10 -31.33 -28.73 -11.55
N PHE A 11 -32.38 -28.07 -11.04
CA PHE A 11 -32.28 -26.69 -10.54
C PHE A 11 -31.79 -26.62 -9.08
N LEU A 12 -31.92 -27.70 -8.32
CA LEU A 12 -31.58 -27.70 -6.89
C LEU A 12 -30.07 -27.90 -6.60
N LEU A 13 -29.29 -28.36 -7.58
CA LEU A 13 -27.84 -28.55 -7.43
C LEU A 13 -27.02 -27.28 -7.68
N LEU A 14 -27.61 -26.24 -8.26
CA LEU A 14 -26.89 -25.02 -8.65
C LEU A 14 -26.79 -23.96 -7.53
N LEU A 15 -27.59 -24.07 -6.46
CA LEU A 15 -27.70 -23.01 -5.43
C LEU A 15 -26.76 -23.18 -4.21
N VAL A 16 -26.04 -24.31 -4.07
CA VAL A 16 -25.21 -24.57 -2.86
C VAL A 16 -23.75 -24.09 -3.00
N VAL A 17 -23.29 -23.70 -4.20
CA VAL A 17 -21.86 -23.38 -4.42
C VAL A 17 -21.46 -21.95 -4.01
N ILE A 18 -22.40 -21.05 -3.73
CA ILE A 18 -22.10 -19.61 -3.52
C ILE A 18 -21.59 -19.29 -2.09
N ALA A 19 -21.71 -20.22 -1.14
CA ALA A 19 -21.48 -19.95 0.29
C ALA A 19 -20.17 -20.53 0.86
N ILE A 20 -19.16 -20.82 0.04
CA ILE A 20 -17.83 -21.18 0.57
C ILE A 20 -17.11 -19.86 0.90
N PRO A 21 -16.92 -19.48 2.18
CA PRO A 21 -16.06 -18.35 2.51
C PRO A 21 -14.65 -18.69 2.06
N SER A 22 -14.17 -18.03 1.01
CA SER A 22 -12.77 -18.13 0.62
C SER A 22 -11.92 -17.66 1.80
N PRO A 23 -10.92 -18.43 2.26
CA PRO A 23 -10.03 -17.95 3.28
C PRO A 23 -9.33 -16.69 2.74
N THR A 24 -9.46 -15.58 3.45
CA THR A 24 -8.67 -14.38 3.16
C THR A 24 -7.21 -14.75 3.39
N ARG A 25 -6.44 -14.85 2.31
CA ARG A 25 -5.00 -15.10 2.38
C ARG A 25 -4.36 -13.95 3.17
N ALA A 26 -3.61 -14.28 4.21
CA ALA A 26 -2.77 -13.31 4.89
C ALA A 26 -1.70 -12.80 3.92
N GLU A 27 -1.58 -11.49 3.83
CA GLU A 27 -0.57 -10.83 3.00
C GLU A 27 0.85 -11.21 3.45
N THR A 28 1.71 -11.53 2.49
CA THR A 28 3.09 -11.93 2.78
C THR A 28 3.93 -10.72 3.21
N PRO A 29 5.08 -10.94 3.90
CA PRO A 29 5.98 -9.84 4.25
C PRO A 29 6.46 -9.02 3.04
N GLU A 30 6.65 -9.65 1.89
CA GLU A 30 7.08 -8.98 0.65
C GLU A 30 5.95 -8.13 0.05
N GLU A 31 4.72 -8.65 0.05
CA GLU A 31 3.54 -7.92 -0.40
C GLU A 31 3.32 -6.67 0.48
N LYS A 32 3.43 -6.82 1.80
CA LYS A 32 3.39 -5.71 2.77
C LYS A 32 4.47 -4.66 2.52
N LEU A 33 5.71 -5.11 2.26
CA LEU A 33 6.82 -4.21 1.98
C LEU A 33 6.57 -3.44 0.69
N ALA A 34 6.16 -4.12 -0.38
CA ALA A 34 5.88 -3.51 -1.67
C ALA A 34 4.76 -2.47 -1.56
N GLN A 35 3.68 -2.80 -0.83
CA GLN A 35 2.58 -1.87 -0.57
C GLN A 35 3.06 -0.65 0.22
N LEU A 36 3.85 -0.84 1.27
CA LEU A 36 4.38 0.25 2.08
C LEU A 36 5.35 1.14 1.30
N SER A 37 6.18 0.57 0.42
CA SER A 37 7.07 1.33 -0.46
C SER A 37 6.29 2.20 -1.44
N ASP A 38 5.21 1.68 -2.04
CA ASP A 38 4.35 2.50 -2.91
C ASP A 38 3.64 3.58 -2.09
N GLU A 39 3.07 3.25 -0.93
CA GLU A 39 2.44 4.23 -0.04
C GLU A 39 3.39 5.37 0.34
N PHE A 40 4.63 5.03 0.72
CA PHE A 40 5.68 6.01 0.99
C PHE A 40 5.89 6.93 -0.22
N TRP A 41 6.10 6.34 -1.40
CA TRP A 41 6.39 7.07 -2.62
C TRP A 41 5.24 7.99 -3.06
N GLN A 42 4.01 7.47 -3.09
CA GLN A 42 2.84 8.28 -3.43
C GLN A 42 2.61 9.41 -2.42
N GLY A 43 2.77 9.11 -1.13
CA GLY A 43 2.67 10.12 -0.07
C GLY A 43 3.77 11.17 -0.17
N TYR A 44 5.00 10.78 -0.51
CA TYR A 44 6.13 11.68 -0.71
C TYR A 44 5.86 12.65 -1.87
N LEU A 45 5.39 12.15 -3.01
CA LEU A 45 5.04 13.02 -4.15
C LEU A 45 3.87 13.96 -3.84
N GLN A 46 2.89 13.49 -3.05
CA GLN A 46 1.78 14.34 -2.61
C GLN A 46 2.23 15.45 -1.64
N ALA A 47 3.19 15.16 -0.77
CA ALA A 47 3.76 16.13 0.17
C ALA A 47 4.74 17.10 -0.51
N ASN A 48 5.34 16.70 -1.62
CA ASN A 48 6.34 17.46 -2.38
C ASN A 48 5.86 17.69 -3.84
N PRO A 49 4.80 18.48 -4.07
CA PRO A 49 4.24 18.70 -5.41
C PRO A 49 5.28 19.25 -6.40
N THR A 50 6.19 20.12 -5.95
CA THR A 50 7.25 20.65 -6.82
C THR A 50 8.19 19.54 -7.33
N ARG A 51 8.48 18.56 -6.46
CA ARG A 51 9.25 17.36 -6.85
C ARG A 51 8.45 16.51 -7.84
N ALA A 52 7.16 16.30 -7.61
CA ALA A 52 6.30 15.56 -8.53
C ALA A 52 6.32 16.16 -9.95
N THR A 53 6.14 17.47 -10.08
CA THR A 53 6.25 18.17 -11.37
C THR A 53 7.64 17.98 -12.01
N SER A 54 8.71 18.07 -11.22
CA SER A 54 10.08 17.86 -11.75
C SER A 54 10.32 16.46 -12.31
N LEU A 55 9.59 15.47 -11.81
CA LEU A 55 9.62 14.07 -12.26
C LEU A 55 8.61 13.78 -13.38
N GLY A 56 7.83 14.79 -13.81
CA GLY A 56 6.82 14.68 -14.86
C GLY A 56 5.45 14.18 -14.38
N ASP A 57 5.25 14.04 -13.07
CA ASP A 57 3.96 13.70 -12.49
C ASP A 57 3.10 14.95 -12.33
N LYS A 58 2.05 15.05 -13.16
CA LYS A 58 1.19 16.23 -13.27
C LYS A 58 0.03 16.26 -12.26
N ARG A 59 -0.11 15.25 -11.40
CA ARG A 59 -1.25 15.12 -10.47
C ARG A 59 -1.35 16.27 -9.46
N TYR A 60 -0.27 17.02 -9.25
CA TYR A 60 -0.17 18.09 -8.24
C TYR A 60 0.35 19.42 -8.79
N ASP A 61 0.30 19.64 -10.11
CA ASP A 61 0.81 20.86 -10.77
C ASP A 61 0.06 22.14 -10.33
N ASP A 62 -1.08 22.00 -9.65
CA ASP A 62 -1.88 23.08 -9.07
C ASP A 62 -1.47 23.45 -7.64
N ARG A 63 -0.40 22.86 -7.09
CA ARG A 63 0.00 22.99 -5.68
C ARG A 63 1.47 23.36 -5.52
N LEU A 64 1.78 23.91 -4.35
CA LEU A 64 3.14 24.13 -3.86
C LEU A 64 3.34 23.38 -2.54
N ASP A 65 4.60 23.15 -2.18
CA ASP A 65 5.00 22.46 -0.96
C ASP A 65 4.49 23.24 0.28
N ASP A 66 3.85 22.55 1.23
CA ASP A 66 3.30 23.17 2.45
C ASP A 66 4.39 23.28 3.54
N ILE A 67 5.15 24.37 3.48
CA ILE A 67 6.23 24.67 4.45
C ILE A 67 5.74 25.28 5.76
N THR A 68 4.42 25.31 6.00
CA THR A 68 3.90 25.82 7.28
C THR A 68 4.23 24.83 8.40
N PRO A 69 4.29 25.27 9.68
CA PRO A 69 4.51 24.36 10.81
C PRO A 69 3.51 23.20 10.86
N ARG A 70 2.27 23.43 10.40
CA ARG A 70 1.23 22.40 10.31
C ARG A 70 1.53 21.39 9.21
N GLY A 71 1.96 21.84 8.04
CA GLY A 71 2.36 20.99 6.92
C GLY A 71 3.53 20.07 7.30
N ILE A 72 4.58 20.68 7.87
CA ILE A 72 5.78 19.99 8.38
C ILE A 72 5.39 18.94 9.44
N ALA A 73 4.59 19.31 10.44
CA ALA A 73 4.17 18.36 11.49
C ALA A 73 3.31 17.21 10.93
N LYS A 74 2.48 17.47 9.92
CA LYS A 74 1.69 16.44 9.24
C LYS A 74 2.60 15.46 8.49
N GLU A 75 3.60 15.97 7.79
CA GLU A 75 4.54 15.14 7.04
C GLU A 75 5.42 14.31 7.98
N LYS A 76 5.97 14.93 9.03
CA LYS A 76 6.72 14.22 10.08
C LYS A 76 5.93 13.04 10.62
N LYS A 77 4.65 13.24 10.99
CA LYS A 77 3.79 12.18 11.50
C LYS A 77 3.58 11.05 10.48
N ARG A 78 3.44 11.38 9.20
CA ARG A 78 3.31 10.38 8.13
C ARG A 78 4.59 9.54 7.99
N LEU A 79 5.75 10.20 8.00
CA LEU A 79 7.05 9.53 7.91
C LEU A 79 7.32 8.65 9.13
N GLU A 80 7.00 9.10 10.35
CA GLU A 80 7.09 8.31 11.58
C GLU A 80 6.25 7.02 11.51
N ASP A 81 5.04 7.08 10.96
CA ASP A 81 4.18 5.90 10.75
C ASP A 81 4.81 4.91 9.75
N VAL A 82 5.28 5.41 8.61
CA VAL A 82 5.95 4.58 7.59
C VAL A 82 7.18 3.91 8.19
N LEU A 83 8.01 4.64 8.93
CA LEU A 83 9.22 4.10 9.55
C LEU A 83 8.88 2.99 10.56
N ALA A 84 7.87 3.21 11.40
CA ALA A 84 7.42 2.22 12.36
C ALA A 84 6.94 0.93 11.66
N ARG A 85 6.14 1.07 10.60
CA ARG A 85 5.64 -0.06 9.81
C ARG A 85 6.74 -0.80 9.06
N ALA A 86 7.70 -0.08 8.48
CA ALA A 86 8.84 -0.68 7.79
C ALA A 86 9.71 -1.49 8.75
N ARG A 87 9.99 -0.95 9.95
CA ARG A 87 10.76 -1.64 10.99
C ARG A 87 10.03 -2.86 11.55
N ALA A 88 8.69 -2.83 11.59
CA ALA A 88 7.87 -3.95 12.06
C ALA A 88 7.84 -5.15 11.08
N ILE A 89 8.21 -4.97 9.81
CA ILE A 89 8.40 -6.08 8.88
C ILE A 89 9.65 -6.84 9.31
N ASP A 90 9.49 -8.14 9.64
CA ASP A 90 10.59 -9.01 10.03
C ASP A 90 11.55 -9.24 8.85
N GLU A 91 12.79 -8.78 9.02
CA GLU A 91 13.84 -8.94 8.02
C GLU A 91 14.22 -10.40 7.77
N GLY A 92 14.11 -11.26 8.79
CA GLY A 92 14.41 -12.69 8.67
C GLY A 92 13.38 -13.44 7.84
N ALA A 93 12.16 -12.90 7.73
CA ALA A 93 11.09 -13.43 6.92
C ALA A 93 11.17 -13.00 5.44
N LEU A 94 12.09 -12.08 5.08
CA LEU A 94 12.24 -11.57 3.72
C LEU A 94 13.33 -12.30 2.93
N PRO A 95 13.12 -12.53 1.62
CA PRO A 95 14.18 -12.96 0.72
C PRO A 95 15.26 -11.87 0.61
N PRO A 96 16.50 -12.21 0.20
CA PRO A 96 17.63 -11.28 0.23
C PRO A 96 17.41 -9.94 -0.49
N LYS A 97 16.69 -9.94 -1.62
CA LYS A 97 16.37 -8.72 -2.38
C LYS A 97 15.49 -7.77 -1.56
N ASP A 98 14.45 -8.29 -0.93
CA ASP A 98 13.50 -7.49 -0.18
C ASP A 98 14.05 -7.00 1.16
N ARG A 99 15.06 -7.69 1.73
CA ARG A 99 15.84 -7.14 2.84
C ARG A 99 16.55 -5.84 2.46
N LEU A 100 17.17 -5.81 1.28
CA LEU A 100 17.78 -4.58 0.76
C LEU A 100 16.74 -3.50 0.51
N THR A 101 15.58 -3.84 -0.08
CA THR A 101 14.48 -2.88 -0.29
C THR A 101 13.97 -2.32 1.04
N ARG A 102 13.80 -3.16 2.06
CA ARG A 102 13.40 -2.71 3.41
C ARG A 102 14.45 -1.78 4.02
N ALA A 103 15.73 -2.12 3.92
CA ALA A 103 16.82 -1.27 4.40
C ALA A 103 16.80 0.10 3.69
N ALA A 104 16.66 0.12 2.37
CA ALA A 104 16.57 1.35 1.59
C ALA A 104 15.36 2.20 2.00
N LEU A 105 14.19 1.59 2.19
CA LEU A 105 13.00 2.31 2.66
C LEU A 105 13.21 2.93 4.04
N VAL A 106 13.80 2.19 4.98
CA VAL A 106 14.10 2.70 6.33
C VAL A 106 15.04 3.90 6.26
N THR A 107 16.14 3.78 5.52
CA THR A 107 17.12 4.88 5.36
C THR A 107 16.48 6.10 4.70
N GLU A 108 15.72 5.93 3.63
CA GLU A 108 15.07 7.08 2.97
C GLU A 108 14.09 7.80 3.89
N VAL A 109 13.32 7.07 4.69
CA VAL A 109 12.37 7.69 5.63
C VAL A 109 13.10 8.41 6.77
N GLU A 110 14.20 7.85 7.27
CA GLU A 110 15.07 8.49 8.27
C GLU A 110 15.69 9.79 7.75
N ASP A 111 16.19 9.78 6.51
CA ASP A 111 16.75 10.97 5.89
C ASP A 111 15.68 12.07 5.73
N ASN A 112 14.48 11.71 5.26
CA ASN A 112 13.37 12.67 5.15
C ASN A 112 12.93 13.24 6.51
N LEU A 113 12.95 12.42 7.58
CA LEU A 113 12.68 12.90 8.94
C LEU A 113 13.76 13.88 9.42
N ALA A 114 15.03 13.60 9.15
CA ALA A 114 16.13 14.50 9.51
C ALA A 114 16.02 15.86 8.82
N TRP A 115 15.63 15.89 7.54
CA TRP A 115 15.36 17.14 6.81
C TRP A 115 14.20 17.94 7.41
N THR A 116 13.17 17.24 7.90
CA THR A 116 11.96 17.88 8.47
C THR A 116 12.24 18.51 9.84
N ASP A 117 13.29 18.06 10.54
CA ASP A 117 13.67 18.53 11.88
C ASP A 117 14.69 19.69 11.88
N CYS A 118 15.22 20.07 10.71
CA CYS A 118 16.15 21.20 10.51
C CYS A 118 15.42 22.54 10.38
#